data_AF-A0A373A5I2-F1
#
_entry.id   AF-A0A373A5I2-F1
#
_cell.length_a   1.000
_cell.length_b   1.000
_cell.length_c   1.000
_cell.angle_alpha   90.00
_cell.angle_beta   90.00
_cell.angle_gamma   90.00
#
_symmetry.space_group_name_H-M   'P 1'
#
loop_
_entity.id
_entity.type
_entity.pdbx_description
1 polymer ?
#
loop_
_entity_poly.entity_id
_entity_poly.type
_entity_poly.pdbx_seq_one_letter_code
_entity_poly.pdbx_strand_id
1 'polypeptide(L)'
;MHDGGDYRRLAERTSNPDVLRRLAIGEYPFVWHAIADNPAAPTDLLAALAGRRQQVWNDNRLLRLLAAHPALTGEALDGLVDLVGDRLREGDRPYAAVLELARRPELSAERLLPLGRQPGASARLRRGITRALAERPDR
;
A
#
# COMPACT_ATOMS: atom_id res chain seq x y z
N MET A 1 -24.58 -12.21 -15.29
CA MET A 1 -23.18 -12.61 -15.10
C MET A 1 -22.44 -11.33 -14.75
N HIS A 2 -22.02 -11.13 -13.50
CA HIS A 2 -21.26 -9.94 -13.16
C HIS A 2 -19.85 -10.10 -13.73
N ASP A 3 -19.45 -9.18 -14.60
CA ASP A 3 -18.08 -9.13 -15.11
C ASP A 3 -17.15 -8.47 -14.08
N GLY A 4 -15.84 -8.46 -14.35
CA GLY A 4 -14.89 -7.79 -13.46
C GLY A 4 -15.21 -6.30 -13.25
N GLY A 5 -15.76 -5.62 -14.26
CA GLY A 5 -16.15 -4.21 -14.17
C GLY A 5 -17.25 -3.97 -13.15
N ASP A 6 -18.23 -4.87 -13.07
CA ASP A 6 -19.28 -4.83 -12.04
C ASP A 6 -18.71 -4.99 -10.63
N TYR A 7 -17.78 -5.93 -10.44
CA TYR A 7 -17.10 -6.12 -9.14
C TYR A 7 -16.27 -4.91 -8.73
N ARG A 8 -15.63 -4.23 -9.69
CA ARG A 8 -14.90 -3.00 -9.41
C ARG A 8 -15.83 -1.90 -8.92
N ARG A 9 -16.94 -1.65 -9.64
CA ARG A 9 -17.94 -0.63 -9.25
C ARG A 9 -18.57 -0.94 -7.90
N LEU A 10 -18.81 -2.22 -7.62
CA LEU A 10 -19.33 -2.64 -6.32
C LEU A 10 -18.31 -2.37 -5.21
N ALA A 11 -17.03 -2.70 -5.43
CA ALA A 11 -15.95 -2.40 -4.49
C ALA A 11 -15.80 -0.89 -4.25
N GLU A 12 -15.96 -0.04 -5.26
CA GLU A 12 -15.86 1.42 -5.12
C GLU A 12 -16.99 2.03 -4.26
N ARG A 13 -18.18 1.43 -4.26
CA ARG A 13 -19.41 2.04 -3.70
C ARG A 13 -19.89 1.42 -2.40
N THR A 14 -19.56 0.16 -2.16
CA THR A 14 -20.06 -0.54 -0.98
C THR A 14 -19.38 -0.02 0.28
N SER A 15 -20.15 0.19 1.34
CA SER A 15 -19.63 0.44 2.69
C SER A 15 -19.66 -0.82 3.56
N ASN A 16 -20.07 -1.97 2.99
CA ASN A 16 -20.18 -3.23 3.73
C ASN A 16 -18.84 -4.01 3.66
N PRO A 17 -18.15 -4.20 4.80
CA PRO A 17 -16.88 -4.92 4.85
C PRO A 17 -16.95 -6.35 4.35
N ASP A 18 -18.05 -7.06 4.56
CA ASP A 18 -18.20 -8.46 4.15
C ASP A 18 -18.33 -8.58 2.62
N VAL A 19 -18.94 -7.58 1.97
CA VAL A 19 -18.94 -7.49 0.51
C VAL A 19 -17.51 -7.27 0.00
N LEU A 20 -16.75 -6.36 0.62
CA LEU A 20 -15.35 -6.13 0.24
C LEU A 20 -14.49 -7.38 0.41
N ARG A 21 -14.66 -8.12 1.52
CA ARG A 21 -13.96 -9.40 1.74
C ARG A 21 -14.29 -10.42 0.66
N ARG A 22 -15.57 -10.56 0.29
CA ARG A 22 -15.98 -11.46 -0.79
C ARG A 22 -15.36 -11.07 -2.13
N LEU A 23 -15.31 -9.78 -2.45
CA LEU A 23 -14.70 -9.27 -3.68
C LEU A 23 -13.18 -9.50 -3.71
N ALA A 24 -12.51 -9.44 -2.56
CA ALA A 24 -11.06 -9.68 -2.44
C ALA A 24 -10.65 -11.13 -2.75
N ILE A 25 -11.58 -12.08 -2.73
CA ILE A 25 -11.32 -13.48 -3.10
C ILE A 25 -11.02 -13.60 -4.59
N GLY A 26 -11.64 -12.76 -5.43
CA GLY A 26 -11.44 -12.79 -6.87
C GLY A 26 -10.03 -12.34 -7.29
N GLU A 27 -9.58 -12.83 -8.44
CA GLU A 27 -8.23 -12.57 -8.98
C GLU A 27 -8.19 -11.37 -9.95
N TYR A 28 -8.85 -10.28 -9.60
CA TYR A 28 -8.92 -9.08 -10.43
C TYR A 28 -8.10 -7.95 -9.78
N PRO A 29 -6.91 -7.61 -10.30
CA PRO A 29 -6.05 -6.58 -9.71
C PRO A 29 -6.73 -5.21 -9.57
N PHE A 30 -7.56 -4.85 -10.55
CA PHE A 30 -8.32 -3.59 -10.52
C PHE A 30 -9.43 -3.59 -9.46
N VAL A 31 -9.94 -4.77 -9.04
CA VAL A 31 -10.86 -4.88 -7.90
C VAL A 31 -10.09 -4.70 -6.60
N TRP A 32 -8.89 -5.27 -6.47
CA TRP A 32 -8.03 -5.04 -5.30
C TRP A 32 -7.65 -3.57 -5.15
N HIS A 33 -7.37 -2.88 -6.26
CA HIS A 33 -7.16 -1.42 -6.25
C HIS A 33 -8.40 -0.68 -5.77
N ALA A 34 -9.59 -1.04 -6.24
CA ALA A 34 -10.84 -0.42 -5.79
C ALA A 34 -11.11 -0.67 -4.29
N ILE A 35 -10.80 -1.86 -3.78
CA ILE A 35 -10.90 -2.16 -2.35
C ILE A 35 -9.89 -1.32 -1.56
N ALA A 36 -8.64 -1.24 -2.01
CA ALA A 36 -7.58 -0.48 -1.34
C ALA A 36 -7.79 1.05 -1.37
N ASP A 37 -8.63 1.56 -2.27
CA ASP A 37 -9.02 2.97 -2.35
C ASP A 37 -10.34 3.26 -1.63
N ASN A 38 -11.07 2.22 -1.19
CA ASN A 38 -12.35 2.38 -0.53
C ASN A 38 -12.17 2.72 0.96
N PRO A 39 -12.65 3.89 1.44
CA PRO A 39 -12.47 4.32 2.83
C PRO A 39 -13.15 3.43 3.88
N ALA A 40 -14.14 2.62 3.46
CA ALA A 40 -14.81 1.63 4.32
C ALA A 40 -14.06 0.29 4.38
N ALA A 41 -12.95 0.12 3.66
CA ALA A 41 -12.14 -1.09 3.72
C ALA A 41 -11.47 -1.21 5.11
N PRO A 42 -11.71 -2.33 5.83
CA PRO A 42 -11.16 -2.49 7.16
C PRO A 42 -9.68 -2.86 7.11
N THR A 43 -8.95 -2.52 8.18
CA THR A 43 -7.49 -2.66 8.29
C THR A 43 -7.00 -4.10 8.05
N ASP A 44 -7.71 -5.10 8.56
CA ASP A 44 -7.42 -6.53 8.39
C ASP A 44 -7.45 -6.93 6.91
N LEU A 45 -8.46 -6.47 6.17
CA LEU A 45 -8.59 -6.74 4.74
C LEU A 45 -7.47 -6.06 3.94
N LEU A 46 -7.16 -4.80 4.26
CA LEU A 46 -6.09 -4.04 3.60
C LEU A 46 -4.72 -4.71 3.82
N ALA A 47 -4.45 -5.18 5.04
CA ALA A 47 -3.24 -5.93 5.35
C ALA A 47 -3.16 -7.25 4.56
N ALA A 48 -4.27 -7.98 4.45
CA ALA A 48 -4.32 -9.22 3.67
C ALA A 48 -4.08 -8.97 2.17
N LEU A 49 -4.51 -7.83 1.63
CA LEU A 49 -4.25 -7.45 0.23
C LEU A 49 -2.77 -7.16 -0.04
N ALA A 50 -2.00 -6.69 0.94
CA ALA A 50 -0.58 -6.37 0.76
C ALA A 50 0.23 -7.60 0.29
N GLY A 51 -0.12 -8.79 0.77
CA GLY A 51 0.53 -10.05 0.38
C GLY A 51 0.20 -10.55 -1.03
N ARG A 52 -0.80 -9.96 -1.71
CA ARG A 52 -1.16 -10.37 -3.07
C ARG A 52 -0.08 -9.95 -4.07
N ARG A 53 0.22 -10.85 -5.01
CA ARG A 53 1.15 -10.60 -6.12
C ARG A 53 0.50 -10.96 -7.44
N GLN A 54 0.72 -10.10 -8.42
CA GLN A 54 0.34 -10.30 -9.81
C GLN A 54 1.49 -9.78 -10.69
N GLN A 55 1.26 -8.73 -11.47
CA GLN A 55 2.29 -8.07 -12.26
C GLN A 55 2.87 -6.89 -11.50
N VAL A 56 4.16 -6.61 -11.70
CA VAL A 56 4.91 -5.55 -11.02
C VAL A 56 4.18 -4.20 -11.00
N TRP A 57 3.56 -3.79 -12.11
CA TRP A 57 2.80 -2.54 -12.15
C TRP A 57 1.55 -2.55 -11.25
N ASN A 58 0.80 -3.66 -11.24
CA ASN A 58 -0.39 -3.82 -10.40
C ASN A 58 -0.02 -3.86 -8.91
N ASP A 59 1.06 -4.57 -8.58
CA ASP A 59 1.59 -4.67 -7.22
C ASP A 59 2.02 -3.29 -6.72
N ASN A 60 2.81 -2.55 -7.50
CA ASN A 60 3.28 -1.21 -7.12
C ASN A 60 2.11 -0.23 -6.92
N ARG A 61 1.07 -0.32 -7.76
CA ARG A 61 -0.13 0.50 -7.60
C ARG A 61 -0.89 0.12 -6.33
N LEU A 62 -1.06 -1.18 -6.07
CA LEU A 62 -1.75 -1.67 -4.87
C LEU A 62 -1.02 -1.23 -3.60
N LEU A 63 0.30 -1.45 -3.51
CA LEU A 63 1.11 -1.04 -2.36
C LEU A 63 1.04 0.47 -2.12
N ARG A 64 0.97 1.30 -3.18
CA ARG A 64 0.81 2.75 -3.04
C ARG A 64 -0.54 3.11 -2.42
N LEU A 65 -1.63 2.48 -2.88
CA LEU A 65 -2.97 2.72 -2.32
C LEU A 65 -3.03 2.32 -0.85
N LEU A 66 -2.50 1.13 -0.51
CA LEU A 66 -2.44 0.65 0.87
C LEU A 66 -1.65 1.60 1.78
N ALA A 67 -0.49 2.10 1.32
CA ALA A 67 0.33 3.03 2.08
C ALA A 67 -0.38 4.38 2.33
N ALA A 68 -1.17 4.84 1.36
CA ALA A 68 -1.95 6.07 1.47
C ALA A 68 -3.24 5.90 2.30
N HIS A 69 -3.68 4.66 2.55
CA HIS A 69 -4.98 4.42 3.14
C HIS A 69 -5.02 4.77 4.64
N PRO A 70 -5.90 5.68 5.10
CA PRO A 70 -5.89 6.17 6.47
C PRO A 70 -6.21 5.09 7.51
N ALA A 71 -7.02 4.09 7.16
CA ALA A 71 -7.36 2.98 8.05
C ALA A 71 -6.19 1.99 8.28
N LEU A 72 -5.14 2.01 7.46
CA LEU A 72 -3.98 1.15 7.67
C LEU A 72 -3.05 1.80 8.70
N THR A 73 -3.04 1.26 9.92
CA THR A 73 -2.30 1.80 11.08
C THR A 73 -1.70 0.70 11.94
N GLY A 74 -0.83 1.07 12.89
CA GLY A 74 -0.23 0.14 13.85
C GLY A 74 0.57 -0.97 13.18
N GLU A 75 0.45 -2.19 13.69
CA GLU A 75 1.19 -3.37 13.18
C GLU A 75 0.96 -3.64 11.69
N ALA A 76 -0.23 -3.35 11.16
CA ALA A 76 -0.52 -3.53 9.75
C ALA A 76 0.29 -2.56 8.86
N LEU A 77 0.51 -1.33 9.35
CA LEU A 77 1.33 -0.33 8.67
C LEU A 77 2.82 -0.68 8.76
N ASP A 78 3.28 -1.19 9.91
CA ASP A 78 4.64 -1.71 10.07
C ASP A 78 4.90 -2.93 9.18
N GLY A 79 3.95 -3.85 9.08
CA GLY A 79 4.04 -5.00 8.17
C GLY A 79 4.12 -4.57 6.71
N LEU A 80 3.45 -3.48 6.33
CA LEU A 80 3.58 -2.91 4.99
C LEU A 80 4.98 -2.32 4.76
N VAL A 81 5.61 -1.71 5.78
CA VAL A 81 7.01 -1.24 5.71
C VAL A 81 7.96 -2.41 5.45
N ASP A 82 7.83 -3.51 6.19
CA ASP A 82 8.67 -4.69 5.98
C ASP A 82 8.49 -5.27 4.58
N LEU A 83 7.23 -5.42 4.16
CA LEU A 83 6.90 -5.91 2.83
C LEU A 83 7.54 -5.07 1.72
N VAL A 84 7.44 -3.73 1.76
CA VAL A 84 8.09 -2.89 0.73
C VAL A 84 9.61 -2.96 0.83
N GLY A 85 10.17 -3.14 2.02
CA GLY A 85 11.60 -3.40 2.23
C GLY A 85 12.05 -4.67 1.54
N ASP A 86 11.26 -5.73 1.64
CA ASP A 86 11.53 -7.02 0.98
C ASP A 86 11.47 -6.89 -0.54
N ARG A 87 10.46 -6.19 -1.07
CA ARG A 87 10.38 -5.88 -2.51
C ARG A 87 11.60 -5.11 -3.00
N LEU A 88 12.04 -4.08 -2.26
CA LEU A 88 13.26 -3.35 -2.62
C LEU A 88 14.50 -4.25 -2.61
N ARG A 89 14.56 -5.24 -1.71
CA ARG A 89 15.67 -6.20 -1.66
C ARG A 89 15.66 -7.16 -2.84
N GLU A 90 14.47 -7.56 -3.30
CA GLU A 90 14.25 -8.35 -4.52
C GLU A 90 14.59 -7.58 -5.81
N GLY A 91 14.79 -6.26 -5.72
CA GLY A 91 15.07 -5.40 -6.87
C GLY A 91 13.84 -4.74 -7.48
N ASP A 92 12.65 -5.00 -6.92
CA ASP A 92 11.42 -4.27 -7.24
C ASP A 92 11.55 -2.79 -6.82
N ARG A 93 10.66 -1.96 -7.37
CA ARG A 93 10.71 -0.50 -7.18
C ARG A 93 9.36 0.08 -6.73
N PRO A 94 8.84 -0.30 -5.54
CA PRO A 94 7.60 0.24 -4.98
C PRO A 94 7.78 1.66 -4.43
N TYR A 95 8.49 2.53 -5.17
CA TYR A 95 8.93 3.84 -4.68
C TYR A 95 7.77 4.73 -4.27
N ALA A 96 6.67 4.69 -5.02
CA ALA A 96 5.50 5.47 -4.67
C ALA A 96 4.93 5.07 -3.31
N ALA A 97 4.84 3.76 -3.02
CA ALA A 97 4.40 3.27 -1.71
C ALA A 97 5.34 3.71 -0.59
N VAL A 98 6.66 3.58 -0.79
CA VAL A 98 7.67 4.02 0.18
C VAL A 98 7.54 5.52 0.48
N LEU A 99 7.28 6.34 -0.53
CA LEU A 99 7.08 7.78 -0.34
C LEU A 99 5.77 8.10 0.39
N GLU A 100 4.69 7.36 0.15
CA GLU A 100 3.46 7.53 0.94
C GLU A 100 3.68 7.12 2.40
N LEU A 101 4.35 5.99 2.67
CA LEU A 101 4.77 5.60 4.02
C LEU A 101 5.64 6.68 4.67
N ALA A 102 6.54 7.30 3.90
CA ALA A 102 7.36 8.41 4.37
C ALA A 102 6.58 9.68 4.70
N ARG A 103 5.31 9.81 4.30
CA ARG A 103 4.44 10.91 4.74
C ARG A 103 3.55 10.56 5.93
N ARG A 104 3.45 9.27 6.31
CA ARG A 104 2.65 8.80 7.46
C ARG A 104 3.26 9.26 8.79
N PRO A 105 2.63 10.20 9.53
CA PRO A 105 3.17 10.67 10.82
C PRO A 105 3.22 9.58 11.91
N GLU A 106 2.52 8.47 11.72
CA GLU A 106 2.53 7.30 12.59
C GLU A 106 3.86 6.53 12.54
N LEU A 107 4.60 6.61 11.43
CA LEU A 107 5.87 5.89 11.25
C LEU A 107 7.06 6.76 11.62
N SER A 108 8.00 6.22 12.40
CA SER A 108 9.22 6.95 12.75
C SER A 108 10.20 7.07 11.57
N ALA A 109 11.03 8.12 11.58
CA ALA A 109 12.12 8.25 10.61
C ALA A 109 13.10 7.06 10.69
N GLU A 110 13.41 6.60 11.91
CA GLU A 110 14.28 5.44 12.15
C GLU A 110 13.78 4.17 11.48
N ARG A 111 12.46 3.98 11.40
CA ARG A 111 11.83 2.85 10.74
C ARG A 111 11.94 2.92 9.21
N LEU A 112 11.92 4.13 8.65
CA LEU A 112 11.84 4.36 7.21
C LEU A 112 13.20 4.57 6.52
N LEU A 113 14.18 5.17 7.21
CA LEU A 113 15.52 5.39 6.67
C LEU A 113 16.23 4.11 6.18
N PRO A 114 16.09 2.93 6.83
CA PRO A 114 16.65 1.68 6.34
C PRO A 114 16.14 1.26 4.95
N LEU A 115 14.93 1.65 4.54
CA LEU A 115 14.43 1.36 3.19
C LEU A 115 15.31 1.97 2.10
N GLY A 116 15.90 3.14 2.38
CA GLY A 116 16.84 3.81 1.48
C GLY A 116 18.17 3.08 1.29
N ARG A 117 18.50 2.10 2.14
CA ARG A 117 19.74 1.32 2.08
C ARG A 117 19.56 -0.04 1.38
N GLN A 118 18.34 -0.39 0.99
CA GLN A 118 18.09 -1.65 0.30
C GLN A 118 18.69 -1.64 -1.12
N PRO A 119 19.11 -2.79 -1.67
CA PRO A 119 19.70 -2.89 -3.01
C PRO A 119 18.89 -2.21 -4.13
N GLY A 120 17.55 -2.35 -4.12
CA GLY A 120 16.66 -1.71 -5.09
C GLY A 120 16.40 -0.22 -4.85
N ALA A 121 16.95 0.38 -3.79
CA ALA A 121 16.75 1.79 -3.45
C ALA A 121 17.66 2.70 -4.29
N SER A 122 17.05 3.47 -5.20
CA SER A 122 17.78 4.47 -5.98
C SER A 122 18.19 5.70 -5.16
N ALA A 123 19.15 6.47 -5.68
CA ALA A 123 19.49 7.78 -5.12
C ALA A 123 18.28 8.74 -5.08
N ARG A 124 17.37 8.62 -6.06
CA ARG A 124 16.12 9.38 -6.08
C ARG A 124 15.19 8.99 -4.94
N LEU A 125 15.04 7.68 -4.67
CA LEU A 125 14.23 7.19 -3.56
C LEU A 125 14.78 7.69 -2.22
N ARG A 126 16.09 7.54 -2.00
CA ARG A 126 16.76 8.01 -0.77
C ARG A 126 16.48 9.49 -0.49
N ARG A 127 16.70 10.35 -1.48
CA ARG A 127 16.38 11.78 -1.36
C ARG A 127 14.90 12.04 -1.12
N GLY A 128 14.04 11.26 -1.78
CA GLY A 128 12.59 11.35 -1.60
C GLY A 128 12.14 11.02 -0.18
N ILE A 129 12.72 9.99 0.45
CA ILE A 129 12.45 9.64 1.85
C ILE A 129 12.86 10.80 2.77
N THR A 130 14.10 11.29 2.64
CA THR A 130 14.59 12.40 3.47
C THR A 130 13.71 13.64 3.33
N ARG A 131 13.31 13.98 2.09
CA ARG A 131 12.43 15.12 1.81
C ARG A 131 11.05 14.93 2.43
N ALA A 132 10.42 13.78 2.21
CA ALA A 132 9.08 13.51 2.73
C ALA A 132 9.04 13.54 4.27
N LEU A 133 10.09 13.05 4.93
CA LEU A 133 10.23 13.14 6.39
C LEU A 133 10.37 14.58 6.88
N ALA A 134 11.16 15.41 6.19
CA ALA A 134 11.37 16.81 6.54
C ALA A 134 10.15 17.71 6.27
N GLU A 135 9.28 17.33 5.33
CA GLU A 135 8.04 18.05 4.99
C GLU A 135 6.87 17.68 5.90
N ARG A 136 7.04 16.78 6.88
CA ARG A 136 5.97 16.43 7.82
C ARG A 136 5.67 17.61 8.74
N PRO A 137 4.39 17.92 9.01
CA PRO A 137 4.07 18.90 10.03
C PRO A 137 4.62 18.44 11.38
N ASP A 138 5.30 19.34 12.10
CA ASP A 138 5.65 19.13 13.50
C ASP A 138 4.34 18.88 14.27
N ARG A 139 4.31 17.79 15.03
CA ARG A 139 3.12 17.33 15.77
C ARG A 139 2.68 18.32 16.84
#